data_AF-A0A4Z1F8U4-F1
#
_entry.id   AF-A0A4Z1F8U4-F1
#
_cell.length_a   1.000
_cell.length_b   1.000
_cell.length_c   1.000
_cell.angle_alpha   90.00
_cell.angle_beta   90.00
_cell.angle_gamma   90.00
#
_symmetry.space_group_name_H-M   'P 1'
#
loop_
_entity.id
_entity.type
_entity.pdbx_description
1 polymer ?
#
loop_
_entity_poly.entity_id
_entity_poly.type
_entity_poly.pdbx_seq_one_letter_code
_entity_poly.pdbx_strand_id
1 'polypeptide(L)'
;MFQSILAVSPQSGVWTIRLKRTSMICRSKYQNLEVGISGQQSRNIFCFSFLATEIVKLEKSWDFVEKEKPNFDLVTLTPPMVYGPLRHTIQSTNDLNQPNLRICSGLVNSSKDAKLPPNGLHAFTDVRDLAEANVLAETLPEASGQRFIVCEGQISSQNISDILRKNIPELEERTPKGISSDKGL
;
A
#
# COMPACT_ATOMS: atom_id res chain seq x y z
N MET A 1 -3.06 -12.65 -6.03
CA MET A 1 -2.36 -12.47 -7.32
C MET A 1 -3.05 -11.32 -8.05
N PHE A 2 -2.54 -10.09 -7.93
CA PHE A 2 -3.06 -8.92 -8.66
C PHE A 2 -1.91 -7.92 -8.84
N GLN A 3 -1.45 -7.78 -10.08
CA GLN A 3 -0.60 -6.67 -10.56
C GLN A 3 -1.12 -6.37 -11.97
N SER A 4 -1.69 -5.18 -12.16
CA SER A 4 -2.15 -4.65 -13.44
C SER A 4 -1.05 -3.80 -14.08
N ILE A 5 -0.86 -3.93 -15.39
CA ILE A 5 0.12 -3.18 -16.19
C ILE A 5 -0.61 -2.71 -17.46
N LEU A 6 -0.60 -1.38 -17.70
CA LEU A 6 -1.31 -0.66 -18.77
C LEU A 6 -0.42 0.51 -19.30
N ALA A 7 -0.81 1.16 -20.42
CA ALA A 7 0.14 1.84 -21.34
C ALA A 7 -0.39 3.11 -22.09
N VAL A 8 0.53 3.89 -22.73
CA VAL A 8 0.37 5.09 -23.65
C VAL A 8 0.33 6.49 -22.95
N SER A 9 1.07 7.59 -23.27
CA SER A 9 2.27 7.92 -24.12
C SER A 9 3.06 9.14 -23.54
N PRO A 10 4.43 9.24 -23.55
CA PRO A 10 5.22 9.36 -22.30
C PRO A 10 6.03 10.65 -21.98
N GLN A 11 6.44 10.77 -20.71
CA GLN A 11 7.59 11.55 -20.16
C GLN A 11 7.93 11.06 -18.73
N SER A 12 9.18 11.14 -18.23
CA SER A 12 9.58 10.39 -17.02
C SER A 12 9.87 11.19 -15.74
N GLY A 13 9.33 10.71 -14.62
CA GLY A 13 9.58 11.19 -13.25
C GLY A 13 8.98 10.28 -12.17
N VAL A 14 9.43 10.46 -10.91
CA VAL A 14 8.85 9.76 -9.74
C VAL A 14 7.95 10.73 -8.97
N TRP A 15 6.69 10.35 -8.82
CA TRP A 15 5.64 11.23 -8.30
C TRP A 15 4.84 10.53 -7.20
N THR A 16 4.39 11.29 -6.19
CA THR A 16 3.40 10.81 -5.22
C THR A 16 2.03 11.34 -5.59
N ILE A 17 1.07 10.44 -5.82
CA ILE A 17 -0.35 10.78 -5.95
C ILE A 17 -0.98 10.71 -4.56
N ARG A 18 -1.64 11.81 -4.17
CA ARG A 18 -2.62 11.80 -3.09
C ARG A 18 -3.97 12.20 -3.65
N LEU A 19 -4.90 11.24 -3.76
CA LEU A 19 -6.25 11.51 -4.22
C LEU A 19 -7.01 12.30 -3.14
N LYS A 20 -7.55 13.47 -3.53
CA LYS A 20 -8.45 14.27 -2.69
C LYS A 20 -9.89 14.16 -3.19
N ARG A 21 -10.38 12.93 -3.37
CA ARG A 21 -11.78 12.54 -3.72
C ARG A 21 -12.40 13.11 -5.01
N THR A 22 -11.75 14.08 -5.65
CA THR A 22 -12.08 14.71 -6.94
C THR A 22 -10.85 15.32 -7.64
N SER A 23 -9.64 15.09 -7.11
CA SER A 23 -8.40 15.66 -7.68
C SER A 23 -7.17 14.79 -7.42
N MET A 24 -6.42 14.50 -8.49
CA MET A 24 -5.09 13.89 -8.42
C MET A 24 -4.06 14.96 -8.05
N ILE A 25 -3.72 15.08 -6.77
CA ILE A 25 -2.67 16.00 -6.33
C ILE A 25 -1.31 15.31 -6.48
N CYS A 26 -0.74 15.47 -7.66
CA CYS A 26 0.62 15.03 -7.98
C CYS A 26 1.65 15.89 -7.22
N ARG A 27 2.56 15.26 -6.46
CA ARG A 27 3.66 15.94 -5.77
C ARG A 27 4.98 15.19 -5.95
N SER A 28 6.00 15.90 -6.46
CA SER A 28 7.38 15.44 -6.39
C SER A 28 7.95 15.67 -4.98
N LYS A 29 8.49 14.62 -4.36
CA LYS A 29 9.38 14.76 -3.19
C LYS A 29 10.29 13.57 -2.84
N TYR A 30 10.39 12.55 -3.70
CA TYR A 30 11.23 11.37 -3.45
C TYR A 30 12.14 11.08 -4.65
N GLN A 31 13.25 11.81 -4.71
CA GLN A 31 14.45 11.35 -5.43
C GLN A 31 15.26 10.43 -4.50
N ASN A 32 15.88 9.41 -5.08
CA ASN A 32 16.92 8.56 -4.47
C ASN A 32 16.52 7.88 -3.14
N LEU A 33 15.61 6.91 -3.19
CA LEU A 33 15.51 5.90 -2.13
C LEU A 33 16.60 4.83 -2.32
N GLU A 34 17.85 5.19 -2.01
CA GLU A 34 18.91 4.18 -1.88
C GLU A 34 18.58 3.23 -0.72
N VAL A 35 18.43 1.94 -1.01
CA VAL A 35 18.23 0.91 0.03
C VAL A 35 19.59 0.58 0.64
N GLY A 36 20.13 1.53 1.39
CA GLY A 36 21.31 1.31 2.23
C GLY A 36 20.99 0.25 3.28
N ILE A 37 21.57 -0.95 3.13
CA ILE A 37 21.46 -2.04 4.10
C ILE A 37 22.32 -1.70 5.33
N SER A 38 21.85 -0.74 6.13
CA SER A 38 22.43 -0.44 7.43
C SER A 38 22.22 -1.62 8.39
N GLY A 39 23.25 -1.95 9.18
CA GLY A 39 23.35 -3.21 9.92
C GLY A 39 22.44 -3.35 11.15
N GLN A 40 21.20 -2.87 11.13
CA GLN A 40 20.24 -3.10 12.21
C GLN A 40 19.61 -4.50 12.11
N GLN A 41 20.03 -5.40 12.99
CA GLN A 41 19.48 -6.75 13.08
C GLN A 41 18.03 -6.74 13.60
N SER A 42 17.23 -7.64 13.02
CA SER A 42 15.93 -8.12 13.51
C SER A 42 14.74 -7.14 13.50
N ARG A 43 13.89 -7.23 12.46
CA ARG A 43 12.53 -7.82 12.51
C ARG A 43 11.86 -7.75 11.13
N ASN A 44 11.06 -8.75 10.77
CA ASN A 44 10.28 -8.86 9.52
C ASN A 44 11.09 -8.99 8.21
N ILE A 45 12.02 -9.96 8.13
CA ILE A 45 12.74 -10.35 6.89
C ILE A 45 11.82 -10.46 5.66
N PHE A 46 10.64 -11.08 5.84
CA PHE A 46 9.66 -11.28 4.76
C PHE A 46 9.22 -9.98 4.06
N CYS A 47 9.10 -8.88 4.80
CA CYS A 47 8.70 -7.59 4.23
C CYS A 47 9.77 -7.05 3.28
N PHE A 48 11.03 -7.05 3.72
CA PHE A 48 12.16 -6.57 2.94
C PHE A 48 12.47 -7.46 1.73
N SER A 49 12.40 -8.79 1.87
CA SER A 49 12.59 -9.71 0.74
C SER A 49 11.50 -9.56 -0.33
N PHE A 50 10.25 -9.32 0.07
CA PHE A 50 9.16 -9.03 -0.86
C PHE A 50 9.38 -7.69 -1.57
N LEU A 51 9.62 -6.61 -0.83
CA LEU A 51 9.89 -5.28 -1.41
C LEU A 51 11.07 -5.28 -2.39
N ALA A 52 12.17 -5.95 -2.04
CA ALA A 52 13.32 -6.09 -2.94
C ALA A 52 12.97 -6.85 -4.24
N THR A 53 12.13 -7.89 -4.15
CA THR A 53 11.65 -8.64 -5.32
C THR A 53 10.81 -7.76 -6.24
N GLU A 54 9.91 -6.95 -5.68
CA GLU A 54 9.07 -6.04 -6.47
C GLU A 54 9.89 -4.91 -7.10
N ILE A 55 10.88 -4.33 -6.41
CA ILE A 55 11.80 -3.34 -6.98
C ILE A 55 12.55 -3.92 -8.19
N VAL A 56 13.07 -5.15 -8.09
CA VAL A 56 13.76 -5.82 -9.21
C VAL A 56 12.83 -6.11 -10.39
N LYS A 57 11.53 -6.37 -10.16
CA LYS A 57 10.54 -6.44 -11.25
C LYS A 57 10.33 -5.09 -11.91
N LEU A 58 10.15 -4.02 -11.14
CA LEU A 58 9.91 -2.67 -11.66
C LEU A 58 11.07 -2.25 -12.57
N GLU A 59 12.31 -2.31 -12.09
CA GLU A 59 13.45 -1.91 -12.94
C GLU A 59 13.57 -2.79 -14.19
N LYS A 60 13.29 -4.10 -14.10
CA LYS A 60 13.23 -4.98 -15.29
C LYS A 60 12.14 -4.60 -16.30
N SER A 61 11.01 -4.05 -15.84
CA SER A 61 9.96 -3.52 -16.72
C SER A 61 10.40 -2.23 -17.43
N TRP A 62 11.14 -1.35 -16.75
CA TRP A 62 11.69 -0.13 -17.36
C TRP A 62 12.84 -0.45 -18.34
N ASP A 63 13.75 -1.35 -17.96
CA ASP A 63 14.78 -1.95 -18.82
C ASP A 63 14.22 -2.44 -20.16
N PHE A 64 13.07 -3.13 -20.11
CA PHE A 64 12.41 -3.68 -21.30
C PHE A 64 11.92 -2.58 -22.24
N VAL A 65 11.28 -1.53 -21.70
CA VAL A 65 10.78 -0.40 -22.51
C VAL A 65 11.91 0.39 -23.16
N GLU A 66 13.02 0.61 -22.45
CA GLU A 66 14.19 1.31 -22.99
C GLU A 66 14.85 0.54 -24.15
N LYS A 67 14.94 -0.79 -24.01
CA LYS A 67 15.65 -1.67 -24.97
C LYS A 67 14.80 -2.03 -26.17
N GLU A 68 13.60 -2.55 -25.96
CA GLU A 68 12.73 -3.09 -27.01
C GLU A 68 11.85 -2.01 -27.67
N LYS A 69 11.70 -0.84 -27.04
CA LYS A 69 10.92 0.32 -27.53
C LYS A 69 9.54 -0.08 -28.09
N PRO A 70 8.71 -0.78 -27.30
CA PRO A 70 7.41 -1.27 -27.75
C PRO A 70 6.47 -0.14 -28.16
N ASN A 71 5.47 -0.46 -28.98
CA ASN A 71 4.37 0.44 -29.37
C ASN A 71 3.35 0.67 -28.23
N PHE A 72 3.79 0.58 -26.98
CA PHE A 72 3.02 0.76 -25.76
C PHE A 72 3.96 1.28 -24.66
N ASP A 73 3.49 2.19 -23.81
CA ASP A 73 4.30 2.76 -22.73
C ASP A 73 4.10 2.06 -21.39
N LEU A 74 4.84 2.48 -20.38
CA LEU A 74 4.74 1.93 -19.02
C LEU A 74 4.34 3.02 -18.03
N VAL A 75 3.34 2.69 -17.21
CA VAL A 75 3.01 3.40 -15.96
C VAL A 75 3.11 2.40 -14.82
N THR A 76 3.90 2.70 -13.79
CA THR A 76 4.00 1.83 -12.60
C THR A 76 3.33 2.48 -11.40
N LEU A 77 2.26 1.85 -10.91
CA LEU A 77 1.60 2.21 -9.66
C LEU A 77 2.16 1.37 -8.50
N THR A 78 2.79 2.03 -7.53
CA THR A 78 3.47 1.39 -6.40
C THR A 78 2.76 1.77 -5.09
N PRO A 79 1.68 1.08 -4.70
CA PRO A 79 1.04 1.28 -3.40
C PRO A 79 1.85 0.64 -2.26
N PRO A 80 1.75 1.16 -1.02
CA PRO A 80 2.24 0.52 0.19
C PRO A 80 1.18 -0.50 0.70
N MET A 81 0.79 -0.48 1.98
CA MET A 81 -0.25 -1.38 2.48
C MET A 81 -1.62 -1.05 1.87
N VAL A 82 -2.16 -1.92 1.00
CA VAL A 82 -3.51 -1.76 0.45
C VAL A 82 -4.54 -2.35 1.43
N TYR A 83 -5.44 -1.50 1.94
CA TYR A 83 -6.57 -1.88 2.78
C TYR A 83 -7.90 -1.54 2.09
N GLY A 84 -9.02 -2.03 2.61
CA GLY A 84 -10.36 -1.59 2.20
C GLY A 84 -11.32 -2.74 1.89
N PRO A 85 -12.55 -2.42 1.45
CA PRO A 85 -13.62 -3.40 1.24
C PRO A 85 -13.32 -4.34 0.07
N LEU A 86 -13.61 -5.62 0.25
CA LEU A 86 -13.57 -6.60 -0.85
C LEU A 86 -14.84 -6.50 -1.70
N ARG A 87 -14.68 -6.48 -3.02
CA ARG A 87 -15.80 -6.45 -3.99
C ARG A 87 -16.47 -7.83 -4.17
N HIS A 88 -15.77 -8.91 -3.87
CA HIS A 88 -16.29 -10.28 -3.96
C HIS A 88 -16.74 -10.78 -2.59
N THR A 89 -17.76 -11.64 -2.57
CA THR A 89 -18.15 -12.41 -1.37
C THR A 89 -17.04 -13.39 -1.01
N ILE A 90 -16.62 -13.38 0.26
CA ILE A 90 -15.73 -14.38 0.84
C ILE A 90 -16.56 -15.44 1.57
N GLN A 91 -16.06 -16.69 1.63
CA GLN A 91 -16.68 -17.77 2.41
C GLN A 91 -16.00 -17.95 3.77
N SER A 92 -14.72 -17.58 3.87
CA SER A 92 -13.90 -17.67 5.08
C SER A 92 -13.06 -16.42 5.28
N THR A 93 -12.65 -16.14 6.53
CA THR A 93 -11.59 -15.16 6.80
C THR A 93 -10.26 -15.52 6.14
N ASN A 94 -10.05 -16.79 5.77
CA ASN A 94 -8.83 -17.23 5.08
C ASN A 94 -8.78 -16.78 3.61
N ASP A 95 -9.92 -16.33 3.04
CA ASP A 95 -9.99 -15.79 1.68
C ASP A 95 -9.56 -14.32 1.60
N LEU A 96 -9.34 -13.68 2.77
CA LEU A 96 -8.88 -12.29 2.87
C LEU A 96 -7.47 -12.13 2.29
N ASN A 97 -7.20 -10.96 1.67
CA ASN A 97 -5.84 -10.58 1.34
C ASN A 97 -4.99 -10.42 2.63
N GLN A 98 -3.66 -10.59 2.53
CA GLN A 98 -2.77 -10.56 3.71
C GLN A 98 -2.89 -9.26 4.56
N PRO A 99 -3.06 -8.05 3.98
CA PRO A 99 -3.34 -6.83 4.73
C PRO A 99 -4.64 -6.90 5.57
N ASN A 100 -5.76 -7.29 4.98
CA ASN A 100 -7.04 -7.37 5.68
C ASN A 100 -7.07 -8.55 6.66
N LEU A 101 -6.46 -9.70 6.32
CA LEU A 101 -6.31 -10.84 7.23
C LEU A 101 -5.55 -10.46 8.50
N ARG A 102 -4.51 -9.61 8.39
CA ARG A 102 -3.77 -9.08 9.55
C ARG A 102 -4.66 -8.26 10.48
N ILE A 103 -5.57 -7.43 9.94
CA ILE A 103 -6.53 -6.66 10.73
C ILE A 103 -7.57 -7.59 11.36
N CYS A 104 -8.17 -8.49 10.58
CA CYS A 104 -9.20 -9.39 11.08
C CYS A 104 -8.67 -10.33 12.17
N SER A 105 -7.50 -10.95 11.98
CA SER A 105 -6.89 -11.84 12.99
C SER A 105 -6.30 -11.09 14.18
N GLY A 106 -5.57 -9.99 13.97
CA GLY A 106 -4.86 -9.29 15.05
C GLY A 106 -5.71 -8.32 15.87
N LEU A 107 -6.81 -7.80 15.30
CA LEU A 107 -7.59 -6.70 15.91
C LEU A 107 -9.11 -6.96 15.99
N VAL A 108 -9.71 -7.82 15.17
CA VAL A 108 -11.18 -8.09 15.19
C VAL A 108 -11.52 -9.42 15.87
N ASN A 109 -10.64 -10.41 15.74
CA ASN A 109 -10.75 -11.74 16.35
C ASN A 109 -9.73 -11.91 17.49
N SER A 110 -9.61 -10.88 18.34
CA SER A 110 -8.65 -10.76 19.43
C SER A 110 -9.39 -10.48 20.75
N SER A 111 -8.72 -9.92 21.75
CA SER A 111 -9.34 -9.43 22.98
C SER A 111 -8.81 -8.06 23.39
N LYS A 112 -9.60 -7.32 24.18
CA LYS A 112 -9.25 -5.96 24.66
C LYS A 112 -7.93 -5.88 25.44
N ASP A 113 -7.55 -6.97 26.13
CA ASP A 113 -6.38 -7.06 27.01
C ASP A 113 -5.20 -7.78 26.32
N ALA A 114 -5.36 -8.22 25.07
CA ALA A 114 -4.26 -8.75 24.28
C ALA A 114 -3.25 -7.64 23.91
N LYS A 115 -2.02 -8.05 23.58
CA LYS A 115 -1.03 -7.12 23.02
C LYS A 115 -1.40 -6.78 21.57
N LEU A 116 -1.23 -5.51 21.17
CA LEU A 116 -1.34 -5.11 19.77
C LEU A 116 -0.42 -5.95 18.87
N PRO A 117 -0.86 -6.32 17.65
CA PRO A 117 0.04 -6.87 16.65
C PRO A 117 1.17 -5.87 16.34
N PRO A 118 2.36 -6.33 15.93
CA PRO A 118 3.43 -5.44 15.51
C PRO A 118 2.97 -4.58 14.31
N ASN A 119 3.57 -3.41 14.13
CA ASN A 119 3.29 -2.55 12.97
C ASN A 119 3.69 -3.22 11.65
N GLY A 120 3.01 -2.83 10.57
CA GLY A 120 3.33 -3.24 9.20
C GLY A 120 4.35 -2.30 8.56
N LEU A 121 4.32 -2.20 7.23
CA LEU A 121 4.78 -0.98 6.58
C LEU A 121 3.88 0.17 7.04
N HIS A 122 4.48 1.28 7.44
CA HIS A 122 3.80 2.37 8.15
C HIS A 122 2.90 3.25 7.26
N ALA A 123 2.85 3.00 5.96
CA ALA A 123 2.10 3.76 4.96
C ALA A 123 0.99 2.89 4.33
N PHE A 124 -0.12 3.50 3.95
CA PHE A 124 -1.28 2.77 3.43
C PHE A 124 -1.99 3.46 2.25
N THR A 125 -2.92 2.74 1.64
CA THR A 125 -3.79 3.19 0.54
C THR A 125 -5.10 2.42 0.56
N ASP A 126 -6.23 3.09 0.32
CA ASP A 126 -7.50 2.40 0.09
C ASP A 126 -7.53 1.73 -1.29
N VAL A 127 -8.08 0.52 -1.36
CA VAL A 127 -8.24 -0.25 -2.60
C VAL A 127 -9.08 0.47 -3.67
N ARG A 128 -9.98 1.38 -3.26
CA ARG A 128 -10.80 2.22 -4.15
C ARG A 128 -9.96 3.34 -4.77
N ASP A 129 -9.16 4.03 -3.96
CA ASP A 129 -8.20 5.04 -4.40
C ASP A 129 -7.15 4.41 -5.35
N LEU A 130 -6.69 3.19 -5.07
CA LEU A 130 -5.82 2.45 -6.00
C LEU A 130 -6.55 2.08 -7.31
N ALA A 131 -7.83 1.70 -7.26
CA ALA A 131 -8.60 1.40 -8.46
C ALA A 131 -8.85 2.66 -9.32
N GLU A 132 -9.16 3.80 -8.70
CA GLU A 132 -9.24 5.10 -9.37
C GLU A 132 -7.90 5.46 -10.01
N ALA A 133 -6.78 5.29 -9.29
CA ALA A 133 -5.44 5.52 -9.84
C ALA A 133 -5.10 4.60 -11.04
N ASN A 134 -5.59 3.36 -11.09
CA ASN A 134 -5.43 2.48 -12.26
C ASN A 134 -6.17 3.04 -13.49
N VAL A 135 -7.44 3.45 -13.33
CA VAL A 135 -8.22 4.04 -14.44
C VAL A 135 -7.61 5.36 -14.90
N LEU A 136 -7.14 6.20 -13.99
CA LEU A 136 -6.47 7.46 -14.33
C LEU A 136 -5.11 7.23 -15.01
N ALA A 137 -4.38 6.17 -14.68
CA ALA A 137 -3.14 5.79 -15.34
C ALA A 137 -3.34 5.27 -16.78
N GLU A 138 -4.50 4.70 -17.09
CA GLU A 138 -4.88 4.24 -18.44
C GLU A 138 -5.49 5.36 -19.31
N THR A 139 -6.09 6.38 -18.69
CA THR A 139 -6.90 7.41 -19.40
C THR A 139 -6.26 8.79 -19.53
N LEU A 140 -5.23 9.11 -18.74
CA LEU A 140 -4.52 10.40 -18.80
C LEU A 140 -3.19 10.27 -19.56
N PRO A 141 -3.00 10.95 -20.71
CA PRO A 141 -1.72 10.96 -21.42
C PRO A 141 -0.53 11.40 -20.54
N GLU A 142 -0.78 12.33 -19.60
CA GLU A 142 0.22 12.85 -18.67
C GLU A 142 0.73 11.80 -17.65
N ALA A 143 0.00 10.70 -17.47
CA ALA A 143 0.36 9.61 -16.57
C ALA A 143 1.49 8.72 -17.12
N SER A 144 1.80 8.83 -18.41
CA SER A 144 2.71 7.91 -19.09
C SER A 144 4.19 8.19 -18.88
N GLY A 145 5.00 7.13 -18.80
CA GLY A 145 6.43 7.21 -18.46
C GLY A 145 6.68 7.51 -16.98
N GLN A 146 5.62 7.70 -16.19
CA GLN A 146 5.70 8.07 -14.78
C GLN A 146 5.75 6.85 -13.85
N ARG A 147 6.47 7.03 -12.74
CA ARG A 147 6.47 6.11 -11.60
C ARG A 147 5.65 6.75 -10.47
N PHE A 148 4.46 6.22 -10.20
CA PHE A 148 3.55 6.77 -9.18
C PHE A 148 3.57 5.97 -7.89
N ILE A 149 3.82 6.64 -6.77
CA ILE A 149 3.48 6.13 -5.43
C ILE A 149 2.06 6.61 -5.13
N VAL A 150 1.10 5.69 -5.10
CA VAL A 150 -0.24 5.96 -4.56
C VAL A 150 -0.14 5.82 -3.04
N CYS A 151 -0.46 6.87 -2.29
CA CYS A 151 -0.38 6.83 -0.81
C CYS A 151 -1.37 7.81 -0.17
N GLU A 152 -2.24 7.29 0.70
CA GLU A 152 -3.25 8.10 1.40
C GLU A 152 -2.65 8.77 2.66
N GLY A 153 -1.83 8.03 3.41
CA GLY A 153 -1.22 8.49 4.66
C GLY A 153 -0.43 7.42 5.41
N GLN A 154 -0.11 7.73 6.67
CA GLN A 154 0.56 6.81 7.60
C GLN A 154 -0.44 6.18 8.58
N ILE A 155 -0.16 4.96 9.04
CA ILE A 155 -1.02 4.23 9.98
C ILE A 155 -0.22 3.20 10.81
N SER A 156 -0.56 3.08 12.09
CA SER A 156 -0.05 2.03 12.98
C SER A 156 -1.16 1.12 13.52
N SER A 157 -0.78 0.00 14.14
CA SER A 157 -1.72 -0.93 14.76
C SER A 157 -2.50 -0.30 15.93
N GLN A 158 -1.93 0.69 16.64
CA GLN A 158 -2.66 1.49 17.60
C GLN A 158 -3.76 2.30 16.90
N ASN A 159 -3.44 3.01 15.81
CA ASN A 159 -4.43 3.82 15.10
C ASN A 159 -5.58 2.98 14.53
N ILE A 160 -5.30 1.78 13.99
CA ILE A 160 -6.35 0.88 13.51
C ILE A 160 -7.24 0.42 14.68
N SER A 161 -6.65 0.10 15.85
CA SER A 161 -7.43 -0.23 17.05
C SER A 161 -8.33 0.92 17.51
N ASP A 162 -7.76 2.13 17.65
CA ASP A 162 -8.50 3.32 18.07
C ASP A 162 -9.69 3.60 17.12
N ILE A 163 -9.48 3.44 15.81
CA ILE A 163 -10.49 3.61 14.78
C ILE A 163 -11.57 2.52 14.89
N LEU A 164 -11.20 1.25 15.07
CA LEU A 164 -12.16 0.16 15.25
C LEU A 164 -13.02 0.37 16.49
N ARG A 165 -12.39 0.56 17.66
CA ARG A 165 -13.08 0.76 18.95
C ARG A 165 -14.00 1.98 18.93
N LYS A 166 -13.60 3.07 18.26
CA LYS A 166 -14.39 4.31 18.16
C LYS A 166 -15.62 4.19 17.25
N ASN A 167 -15.50 3.49 16.12
CA ASN A 167 -16.55 3.46 15.10
C ASN A 167 -17.42 2.19 15.14
N ILE A 168 -16.96 1.13 15.82
CA ILE A 168 -17.63 -0.18 15.89
C ILE A 168 -17.67 -0.66 17.36
N PRO A 169 -18.62 -0.17 18.18
CA PRO A 169 -18.65 -0.45 19.63
C PRO A 169 -18.78 -1.94 19.98
N GLU A 170 -19.41 -2.75 19.13
CA GLU A 170 -19.51 -4.21 19.28
C GLU A 170 -18.15 -4.95 19.29
N LEU A 171 -17.08 -4.29 18.80
CA LEU A 171 -15.72 -4.82 18.86
C LEU A 171 -14.95 -4.38 20.12
N GLU A 172 -15.54 -3.61 21.04
CA GLU A 172 -14.79 -3.02 22.16
C GLU A 172 -14.14 -4.08 23.07
N GLU A 173 -14.78 -5.23 23.27
CA GLU A 173 -14.22 -6.33 24.06
C GLU A 173 -13.25 -7.22 23.25
N ARG A 174 -13.29 -7.13 21.92
CA ARG A 174 -12.56 -7.97 20.94
C ARG A 174 -11.33 -7.30 20.31
N THR A 175 -11.14 -5.99 20.50
CA THR A 175 -10.07 -5.21 19.88
C THR A 175 -9.07 -4.68 20.92
N PRO A 176 -7.75 -4.99 20.83
CA PRO A 176 -6.75 -4.66 21.85
C PRO A 176 -6.67 -3.16 22.17
N LYS A 177 -6.78 -2.77 23.45
CA LYS A 177 -6.71 -1.35 23.87
C LYS A 177 -5.40 -0.66 23.50
N GLY A 178 -4.28 -1.39 23.61
CA GLY A 178 -2.94 -0.84 23.37
C GLY A 178 -2.55 0.25 24.39
N ILE A 179 -1.75 1.22 23.96
CA ILE A 179 -1.25 2.34 24.77
C ILE A 179 -1.48 3.62 23.97
N SER A 180 -2.41 4.47 24.40
CA SER A 180 -2.87 5.65 23.64
C SER A 180 -1.81 6.75 23.40
N SER A 181 -0.66 6.69 24.08
CA SER A 181 0.50 7.55 23.83
C SER A 181 1.50 6.97 22.81
N ASP A 182 1.51 5.66 22.58
CA ASP A 182 2.41 5.00 21.62
C ASP A 182 1.79 4.96 20.23
N LYS A 183 2.14 5.94 19.40
CA LYS A 183 1.73 5.95 18.00
C LYS A 183 2.50 4.95 17.15
N GLY A 184 3.65 4.43 17.61
CA GLY A 184 4.47 3.46 16.88
C GLY A 184 5.00 3.94 15.52
N LEU A 185 5.18 5.25 15.35
CA LEU A 185 5.62 5.96 14.15
C LEU A 185 6.76 6.92 14.50
#